data_AF-A0A0S2CG73-F1
#
_entry.id   AF-A0A0S2CG73-F1
#
_cell.length_a   1.000
_cell.length_b   1.000
_cell.length_c   1.000
_cell.angle_alpha   90.00
_cell.angle_beta   90.00
_cell.angle_gamma   90.00
#
_symmetry.space_group_name_H-M   'P 1'
#
loop_
_entity.id
_entity.type
_entity.pdbx_description
1 polymer ?
#
loop_
_entity_poly.entity_id
_entity_poly.type
_entity_poly.pdbx_seq_one_letter_code
_entity_poly.pdbx_strand_id
1 'polypeptide(L)'
;MIKEAKTPKVKILVGYHKPAVLLKDDILTPIHLGRALATQASKDGEMSKEDFEWMCENMIGDDTGDNISHLNRYFCELTGIYWAWKNYDKLGNPDYIGFMHYRRHFIFDENDRTFSYIFATYDEYYNDGLYKIQLYNFLNLYDIVSTNPYCNDFINVEQYYKGKEAEKDGHIAEDYDALRCLVEDNGGIFNLFFDNYSKSHKHYAANMFIMKKDLFFNYCSLLFNIIFKLHNNIDYYGRNLQQIRSIGFISERLTGAYLFMLLQNNTKIVFVPRYDVVDNNFRQFGAINIVQSSLCYKIGKVLFNLRSKNIFLISFSLLNILFKHKKQYRIIMYIKTLKTKFVFRSLKNYDDYQEAIKIKNSDIYQFGKKILKNPFYLFYWRFK
;
A
#
# COMPACT_ATOMS: atom_id res chain seq x y z
N MET A 1 -41.54 -13.46 8.73
CA MET A 1 -40.39 -14.37 8.54
C MET A 1 -39.18 -13.51 8.21
N ILE A 2 -38.29 -13.29 9.18
CA ILE A 2 -36.99 -12.67 8.93
C ILE A 2 -36.20 -13.73 8.16
N LYS A 3 -35.88 -13.50 6.88
CA LYS A 3 -34.93 -14.35 6.15
C LYS A 3 -33.62 -14.28 6.94
N GLU A 4 -33.17 -15.40 7.50
CA GLU A 4 -31.79 -15.52 7.97
C GLU A 4 -30.89 -15.10 6.81
N ALA A 5 -30.16 -14.00 6.98
CA ALA A 5 -29.24 -13.53 5.96
C ALA A 5 -28.15 -14.57 5.82
N LYS A 6 -28.17 -15.32 4.72
CA LYS A 6 -27.15 -16.32 4.41
C LYS A 6 -25.80 -15.63 4.37
N THR A 7 -24.86 -16.09 5.18
CA THR A 7 -23.48 -15.59 5.18
C THR A 7 -22.90 -15.72 3.77
N PRO A 8 -22.43 -14.61 3.16
CA PRO A 8 -21.94 -14.65 1.78
C PRO A 8 -20.67 -15.50 1.70
N LYS A 9 -20.51 -16.29 0.64
CA LYS A 9 -19.26 -17.00 0.37
C LYS A 9 -18.19 -16.00 -0.08
N VAL A 10 -17.03 -16.00 0.55
CA VAL A 10 -15.91 -15.12 0.20
C VAL A 10 -14.63 -15.91 -0.03
N LYS A 11 -13.87 -15.53 -1.05
CA LYS A 11 -12.47 -15.94 -1.23
C LYS A 11 -11.60 -14.72 -1.47
N ILE A 12 -10.44 -14.67 -0.84
CA ILE A 12 -9.45 -13.60 -1.04
C ILE A 12 -8.17 -14.27 -1.51
N LEU A 13 -7.76 -13.98 -2.75
CA LEU A 13 -6.47 -14.42 -3.25
C LEU A 13 -5.36 -13.60 -2.60
N VAL A 14 -4.36 -14.28 -2.07
CA VAL A 14 -3.16 -13.65 -1.49
C VAL A 14 -2.02 -13.89 -2.46
N GLY A 15 -1.56 -12.85 -3.15
CA GLY A 15 -0.55 -12.94 -4.20
C GLY A 15 0.88 -13.02 -3.66
N TYR A 16 1.56 -14.14 -3.91
CA TYR A 16 2.96 -14.39 -3.57
C TYR A 16 3.81 -14.52 -4.84
N HIS A 17 5.07 -14.10 -4.79
CA HIS A 17 6.07 -14.36 -5.84
C HIS A 17 7.39 -14.95 -5.27
N LYS A 18 7.42 -15.17 -3.95
CA LYS A 18 8.51 -15.77 -3.19
C LYS A 18 7.97 -16.25 -1.84
N PRO A 19 8.68 -17.14 -1.13
CA PRO A 19 8.30 -17.55 0.22
C PRO A 19 8.19 -16.37 1.18
N ALA A 20 7.16 -16.41 2.00
CA ALA A 20 6.86 -15.46 3.05
C ALA A 20 5.87 -16.09 4.03
N VAL A 21 5.45 -15.33 5.05
CA VAL A 21 4.40 -15.77 5.98
C VAL A 21 3.17 -16.23 5.19
N LEU A 22 2.80 -17.50 5.37
CA LEU A 22 1.71 -18.12 4.65
C LEU A 22 0.37 -17.74 5.30
N LEU A 23 -0.44 -16.97 4.59
CA LEU A 23 -1.79 -16.59 4.99
C LEU A 23 -2.79 -17.50 4.26
N LYS A 24 -3.27 -18.54 4.95
CA LYS A 24 -4.09 -19.59 4.34
C LYS A 24 -5.16 -20.07 5.29
N ASP A 25 -6.41 -20.04 4.84
CA ASP A 25 -7.54 -20.67 5.50
C ASP A 25 -8.71 -20.88 4.52
N ASP A 26 -9.94 -21.01 5.03
CA ASP A 26 -11.15 -21.17 4.23
C ASP A 26 -11.54 -19.92 3.41
N ILE A 27 -11.05 -18.73 3.78
CA ILE A 27 -11.27 -17.47 3.05
C ILE A 27 -10.02 -17.09 2.24
N LEU A 28 -8.84 -17.17 2.86
CA LEU A 28 -7.56 -16.76 2.27
C LEU A 28 -6.98 -17.88 1.40
N THR A 29 -6.82 -17.59 0.12
CA THR A 29 -6.31 -18.52 -0.89
C THR A 29 -4.96 -18.02 -1.42
N PRO A 30 -3.82 -18.50 -0.89
CA PRO A 30 -2.51 -18.21 -1.46
C PRO A 30 -2.43 -18.57 -2.94
N ILE A 31 -1.90 -17.66 -3.76
CA ILE A 31 -1.61 -17.89 -5.18
C ILE A 31 -0.17 -17.49 -5.51
N HIS A 32 0.57 -18.38 -6.18
CA HIS A 32 1.90 -18.12 -6.73
C HIS A 32 1.74 -17.40 -8.07
N LEU A 33 2.08 -16.12 -8.07
CA LEU A 33 2.06 -15.23 -9.22
C LEU A 33 3.28 -15.46 -10.10
N GLY A 34 3.08 -15.51 -11.42
CA GLY A 34 4.15 -15.73 -12.38
C GLY A 34 4.83 -17.08 -12.24
N ARG A 35 4.10 -18.11 -11.79
CA ARG A 35 4.66 -19.45 -11.57
C ARG A 35 5.34 -20.00 -12.83
N ALA A 36 4.81 -19.70 -14.02
CA ALA A 36 5.41 -20.07 -15.30
C ALA A 36 6.84 -19.51 -15.51
N LEU A 37 7.23 -18.48 -14.77
CA LEU A 37 8.53 -17.80 -14.84
C LEU A 37 9.33 -17.90 -13.53
N ALA A 38 8.89 -18.72 -12.57
CA ALA A 38 9.43 -18.71 -11.21
C ALA A 38 10.94 -19.00 -11.13
N THR A 39 11.46 -19.81 -12.05
CA THR A 39 12.88 -20.17 -12.14
C THR A 39 13.72 -19.17 -12.93
N GLN A 40 13.11 -18.14 -13.53
CA GLN A 40 13.83 -17.08 -14.23
C GLN A 40 14.19 -15.95 -13.27
N ALA A 41 15.28 -15.22 -13.56
CA ALA A 41 15.63 -14.03 -12.81
C ALA A 41 14.50 -12.99 -12.82
N SER A 42 14.37 -12.29 -11.69
CA SER A 42 13.42 -11.20 -11.46
C SER A 42 14.12 -9.98 -10.87
N LYS A 43 13.39 -8.88 -10.67
CA LYS A 43 13.88 -7.73 -9.90
C LYS A 43 14.29 -8.08 -8.45
N ASP A 44 13.79 -9.19 -7.93
CA ASP A 44 14.03 -9.68 -6.57
C ASP A 44 15.07 -10.82 -6.54
N GLY A 45 15.74 -11.09 -7.66
CA GLY A 45 16.70 -12.20 -7.82
C GLY A 45 16.07 -13.45 -8.42
N GLU A 46 16.75 -14.58 -8.23
CA GLU A 46 16.33 -15.92 -8.65
C GLU A 46 15.80 -16.70 -7.44
N MET A 47 14.76 -17.51 -7.66
CA MET A 47 14.17 -18.37 -6.63
C MET A 47 14.96 -19.68 -6.56
N SER A 48 15.29 -20.13 -5.34
CA SER A 48 15.88 -21.46 -5.16
C SER A 48 14.89 -22.55 -5.54
N LYS A 49 15.40 -23.77 -5.78
CA LYS A 49 14.55 -24.91 -6.10
C LYS A 49 13.68 -25.28 -4.89
N GLU A 50 14.24 -25.22 -3.69
CA GLU A 50 13.57 -25.48 -2.43
C GLU A 50 12.43 -24.47 -2.19
N ASP A 51 12.68 -23.19 -2.45
CA ASP A 51 11.64 -22.15 -2.35
C ASP A 51 10.53 -22.38 -3.37
N PHE A 52 10.87 -22.78 -4.61
CA PHE A 52 9.89 -23.10 -5.64
C PHE A 52 9.01 -24.29 -5.26
N GLU A 53 9.60 -25.36 -4.74
CA GLU A 53 8.88 -26.54 -4.25
C GLU A 53 7.95 -26.17 -3.09
N TRP A 54 8.44 -25.41 -2.11
CA TRP A 54 7.61 -24.91 -1.00
C TRP A 54 6.41 -24.09 -1.51
N MET A 55 6.61 -23.22 -2.51
CA MET A 55 5.53 -22.46 -3.13
C MET A 55 4.54 -23.39 -3.85
N CYS A 56 5.00 -24.42 -4.57
CA CYS A 56 4.11 -25.37 -5.23
C CYS A 56 3.25 -26.18 -4.24
N GLU A 57 3.80 -26.57 -3.09
CA GLU A 57 3.10 -27.33 -2.05
C GLU A 57 2.06 -26.48 -1.30
N ASN A 58 2.35 -25.21 -1.06
CA ASN A 58 1.58 -24.39 -0.13
C ASN A 58 0.48 -23.55 -0.77
N MET A 59 0.55 -23.30 -2.08
CA MET A 59 -0.36 -22.38 -2.77
C MET A 59 -0.71 -22.85 -4.18
N ILE A 60 -1.86 -22.36 -4.70
CA ILE A 60 -2.23 -22.62 -6.09
C ILE A 60 -1.34 -21.81 -7.05
N GLY A 61 -1.24 -22.24 -8.30
CA GLY A 61 -0.49 -21.53 -9.34
C GLY A 61 -1.40 -20.73 -10.24
N ASP A 62 -0.95 -19.54 -10.64
CA ASP A 62 -1.61 -18.75 -11.66
C ASP A 62 -1.34 -19.24 -13.09
N ASP A 63 -0.71 -20.40 -13.25
CA ASP A 63 -0.25 -21.03 -14.51
C ASP A 63 -1.11 -22.23 -14.95
N THR A 64 -2.30 -22.38 -14.37
CA THR A 64 -3.22 -23.49 -14.68
C THR A 64 -4.51 -23.01 -15.34
N GLY A 65 -5.14 -23.83 -16.19
CA GLY A 65 -6.34 -23.42 -16.93
C GLY A 65 -6.07 -22.26 -17.90
N ASP A 66 -7.07 -21.41 -18.16
CA ASP A 66 -6.88 -20.17 -18.91
C ASP A 66 -6.13 -19.16 -18.03
N ASN A 67 -4.94 -18.75 -18.49
CA ASN A 67 -4.01 -17.96 -17.71
C ASN A 67 -3.04 -17.11 -18.53
N ILE A 68 -2.40 -16.17 -17.84
CA ILE A 68 -1.37 -15.27 -18.39
C ILE A 68 -0.11 -15.25 -17.49
N SER A 69 0.20 -16.35 -16.81
CA SER A 69 1.34 -16.42 -15.86
C SER A 69 2.67 -16.02 -16.51
N HIS A 70 2.86 -16.41 -17.78
CA HIS A 70 4.03 -16.06 -18.59
C HIS A 70 4.19 -14.55 -18.88
N LEU A 71 3.18 -13.72 -18.57
CA LEU A 71 3.24 -12.27 -18.70
C LEU A 71 3.54 -11.55 -17.37
N ASN A 72 3.79 -12.28 -16.28
CA ASN A 72 3.93 -11.70 -14.94
C ASN A 72 5.02 -10.63 -14.82
N ARG A 73 6.12 -10.72 -15.59
CA ARG A 73 7.18 -9.70 -15.59
C ARG A 73 6.67 -8.31 -15.99
N TYR A 74 5.61 -8.25 -16.80
CA TYR A 74 4.95 -7.01 -17.20
C TYR A 74 3.70 -6.73 -16.35
N PHE A 75 2.86 -7.74 -16.14
CA PHE A 75 1.52 -7.64 -15.56
C PHE A 75 1.51 -7.70 -14.02
N CYS A 76 2.58 -8.16 -13.39
CA CYS A 76 2.68 -8.35 -11.94
C CYS A 76 1.46 -9.13 -11.39
N GLU A 77 0.83 -8.64 -10.33
CA GLU A 77 -0.32 -9.26 -9.68
C GLU A 77 -1.55 -9.47 -10.56
N LEU A 78 -1.67 -8.76 -11.69
CA LEU A 78 -2.80 -8.93 -12.61
C LEU A 78 -2.89 -10.35 -13.16
N THR A 79 -1.78 -11.08 -13.19
CA THR A 79 -1.76 -12.50 -13.57
C THR A 79 -2.62 -13.37 -12.65
N GLY A 80 -2.54 -13.17 -11.33
CA GLY A 80 -3.42 -13.84 -10.36
C GLY A 80 -4.87 -13.34 -10.41
N ILE A 81 -5.08 -12.05 -10.68
CA ILE A 81 -6.43 -11.48 -10.87
C ILE A 81 -7.09 -12.07 -12.13
N TYR A 82 -6.36 -12.18 -13.24
CA TYR A 82 -6.83 -12.82 -14.46
C TYR A 82 -7.16 -14.29 -14.23
N TRP A 83 -6.29 -15.02 -13.53
CA TRP A 83 -6.51 -16.42 -13.20
C TRP A 83 -7.82 -16.58 -12.41
N ALA A 84 -8.06 -15.74 -11.40
CA ALA A 84 -9.31 -15.77 -10.63
C ALA A 84 -10.54 -15.48 -11.50
N TRP A 85 -10.43 -14.56 -12.47
CA TRP A 85 -11.51 -14.27 -13.41
C TRP A 85 -11.85 -15.45 -14.33
N LYS A 86 -10.84 -16.10 -14.89
CA LYS A 86 -11.03 -17.19 -15.85
C LYS A 86 -11.28 -18.56 -15.22
N ASN A 87 -10.92 -18.73 -13.96
CA ASN A 87 -11.03 -19.99 -13.22
C ASN A 87 -11.92 -19.85 -11.98
N TYR A 88 -12.91 -18.96 -12.03
CA TYR A 88 -13.76 -18.57 -10.89
C TYR A 88 -14.53 -19.75 -10.27
N ASP A 89 -14.90 -20.72 -11.09
CA ASP A 89 -15.55 -21.96 -10.67
C ASP A 89 -14.64 -22.81 -9.77
N LYS A 90 -13.34 -22.85 -10.05
CA LYS A 90 -12.34 -23.54 -9.23
C LYS A 90 -12.17 -22.93 -7.84
N LEU A 91 -12.62 -21.68 -7.65
CA LEU A 91 -12.66 -20.99 -6.36
C LEU A 91 -13.96 -21.25 -5.58
N GLY A 92 -14.83 -22.12 -6.07
CA GLY A 92 -16.10 -22.47 -5.43
C GLY A 92 -17.22 -21.46 -5.69
N ASN A 93 -17.09 -20.64 -6.74
CA ASN A 93 -18.05 -19.61 -7.12
C ASN A 93 -18.45 -18.70 -5.96
N PRO A 94 -17.51 -17.97 -5.33
CA PRO A 94 -17.83 -17.15 -4.17
C PRO A 94 -18.74 -15.97 -4.55
N ASP A 95 -19.50 -15.47 -3.58
CA ASP A 95 -20.34 -14.27 -3.74
C ASP A 95 -19.46 -13.00 -3.76
N TYR A 96 -18.36 -13.03 -3.00
CA TYR A 96 -17.30 -12.02 -2.99
C TYR A 96 -15.94 -12.62 -3.32
N ILE A 97 -15.19 -11.91 -4.15
CA ILE A 97 -13.82 -12.25 -4.50
C ILE A 97 -12.91 -11.08 -4.17
N GLY A 98 -11.77 -11.38 -3.56
CA GLY A 98 -10.78 -10.37 -3.23
C GLY A 98 -9.39 -10.71 -3.74
N PHE A 99 -8.55 -9.69 -3.79
CA PHE A 99 -7.13 -9.80 -4.03
C PHE A 99 -6.37 -8.92 -3.05
N MET A 100 -5.33 -9.47 -2.42
CA MET A 100 -4.35 -8.73 -1.63
C MET A 100 -2.93 -9.27 -1.84
N HIS A 101 -1.93 -8.50 -1.43
CA HIS A 101 -0.54 -8.92 -1.56
C HIS A 101 -0.11 -9.74 -0.35
N TYR A 102 0.87 -10.62 -0.50
CA TYR A 102 1.45 -11.35 0.63
C TYR A 102 2.03 -10.44 1.74
N ARG A 103 2.39 -9.20 1.41
CA ARG A 103 2.95 -8.20 2.34
C ARG A 103 2.12 -6.92 2.44
N ARG A 104 0.93 -6.89 1.83
CA ARG A 104 -0.01 -5.75 1.99
C ARG A 104 -1.41 -6.28 2.21
N HIS A 105 -1.92 -6.06 3.40
CA HIS A 105 -3.16 -6.68 3.87
C HIS A 105 -4.22 -5.65 4.22
N PHE A 106 -5.47 -6.07 4.22
CA PHE A 106 -6.56 -5.24 4.74
C PHE A 106 -6.55 -5.26 6.28
N ILE A 107 -6.95 -4.15 6.88
CA ILE A 107 -7.25 -4.08 8.31
C ILE A 107 -8.75 -3.85 8.46
N PHE A 108 -9.48 -4.82 8.98
CA PHE A 108 -10.93 -4.75 9.11
C PHE A 108 -11.42 -4.16 10.44
N ASP A 109 -10.57 -3.43 11.17
CA ASP A 109 -11.01 -2.74 12.39
C ASP A 109 -11.81 -1.46 12.05
N GLU A 110 -13.05 -1.41 12.50
CA GLU A 110 -13.93 -0.23 12.33
C GLU A 110 -13.41 1.01 13.06
N ASN A 111 -12.61 0.83 14.11
CA ASN A 111 -12.06 1.92 14.92
C ASN A 111 -10.75 2.48 14.37
N ASP A 112 -10.06 1.78 13.46
CA ASP A 112 -8.72 2.16 12.96
C ASP A 112 -8.76 2.87 11.60
N ARG A 113 -9.87 3.52 11.23
CA ARG A 113 -10.04 4.10 9.88
C ARG A 113 -9.24 5.38 9.60
N THR A 114 -8.44 5.84 10.57
CA THR A 114 -7.77 7.15 10.48
C THR A 114 -6.51 7.18 9.60
N PHE A 115 -5.98 6.01 9.21
CA PHE A 115 -4.74 5.90 8.46
C PHE A 115 -4.93 5.23 7.09
N SER A 116 -4.14 5.69 6.11
CA SER A 116 -4.05 5.04 4.80
C SER A 116 -3.26 3.73 4.87
N TYR A 117 -2.18 3.70 5.67
CA TYR A 117 -1.39 2.50 5.88
C TYR A 117 -0.65 2.43 7.23
N ILE A 118 -0.31 1.21 7.69
CA ILE A 118 0.45 0.89 8.91
C ILE A 118 1.63 -0.04 8.57
N PHE A 119 2.84 0.22 9.08
CA PHE A 119 4.01 -0.64 8.88
C PHE A 119 4.28 -1.51 10.10
N ALA A 120 4.55 -2.80 9.90
CA ALA A 120 5.01 -3.66 10.98
C ALA A 120 5.64 -5.00 10.53
N THR A 121 6.31 -5.66 11.48
CA THR A 121 7.31 -6.72 11.24
C THR A 121 6.75 -8.14 11.22
N TYR A 122 5.53 -8.35 11.73
CA TYR A 122 4.84 -9.63 11.72
C TYR A 122 3.40 -9.42 12.22
N ASP A 123 2.43 -10.11 11.64
CA ASP A 123 1.04 -9.98 12.07
C ASP A 123 0.40 -11.33 12.43
N GLU A 124 -0.02 -11.46 13.70
CA GLU A 124 -0.87 -12.55 14.18
C GLU A 124 -2.36 -12.27 13.86
N TYR A 125 -2.72 -11.10 13.29
CA TYR A 125 -4.10 -10.67 13.01
C TYR A 125 -4.92 -11.67 12.20
N TYR A 126 -4.30 -12.34 11.22
CA TYR A 126 -4.98 -13.35 10.44
C TYR A 126 -5.05 -14.72 11.13
N ASN A 127 -4.30 -14.93 12.22
CA ASN A 127 -4.20 -16.21 12.93
C ASN A 127 -5.25 -16.39 14.04
N ASP A 128 -5.80 -15.30 14.60
CA ASP A 128 -6.76 -15.38 15.71
C ASP A 128 -8.24 -15.50 15.25
N GLY A 129 -8.48 -15.35 13.93
CA GLY A 129 -9.81 -15.43 13.32
C GLY A 129 -10.69 -14.18 13.52
N LEU A 130 -10.25 -13.18 14.28
CA LEU A 130 -11.00 -11.94 14.52
C LEU A 130 -11.29 -11.18 13.22
N TYR A 131 -10.33 -11.21 12.29
CA TYR A 131 -10.45 -10.59 10.98
C TYR A 131 -11.69 -11.09 10.20
N LYS A 132 -12.09 -12.36 10.39
CA LYS A 132 -13.26 -12.94 9.69
C LYS A 132 -14.55 -12.27 10.14
N ILE A 133 -14.71 -12.12 11.45
CA ILE A 133 -15.89 -11.47 12.04
C ILE A 133 -15.99 -10.04 11.51
N GLN A 134 -14.87 -9.32 11.55
CA GLN A 134 -14.77 -7.95 11.07
C GLN A 134 -15.04 -7.83 9.56
N LEU A 135 -14.46 -8.71 8.74
CA LEU A 135 -14.73 -8.79 7.31
C LEU A 135 -16.21 -8.99 7.03
N TYR A 136 -16.86 -9.95 7.68
CA TYR A 136 -18.29 -10.22 7.47
C TYR A 136 -19.19 -9.04 7.85
N ASN A 137 -18.83 -8.25 8.86
CA ASN A 137 -19.55 -7.00 9.17
C ASN A 137 -19.53 -6.03 7.97
N PHE A 138 -18.40 -5.92 7.28
CA PHE A 138 -18.33 -5.11 6.06
C PHE A 138 -19.09 -5.73 4.89
N LEU A 139 -18.93 -7.03 4.62
CA LEU A 139 -19.55 -7.68 3.45
C LEU A 139 -21.09 -7.69 3.51
N ASN A 140 -21.67 -7.59 4.71
CA ASN A 140 -23.11 -7.44 4.92
C ASN A 140 -23.65 -6.05 4.55
N LEU A 141 -22.79 -5.02 4.57
CA LEU A 141 -23.18 -3.61 4.40
C LEU A 141 -22.72 -3.01 3.08
N TYR A 142 -21.62 -3.51 2.53
CA TYR A 142 -20.91 -2.93 1.39
C TYR A 142 -20.75 -3.93 0.24
N ASP A 143 -20.81 -3.43 -0.99
CA ASP A 143 -20.60 -4.19 -2.21
C ASP A 143 -19.11 -4.38 -2.54
N ILE A 144 -18.28 -3.45 -2.04
CA ILE A 144 -16.82 -3.47 -2.21
C ILE A 144 -16.13 -3.05 -0.92
N VAL A 145 -15.07 -3.77 -0.54
CA VAL A 145 -14.03 -3.31 0.39
C VAL A 145 -12.78 -2.99 -0.43
N SER A 146 -12.20 -1.81 -0.24
CA SER A 146 -10.90 -1.46 -0.84
C SER A 146 -10.04 -0.69 0.15
N THR A 147 -8.80 -0.37 -0.21
CA THR A 147 -7.89 0.35 0.67
C THR A 147 -8.13 1.85 0.62
N ASN A 148 -7.94 2.52 1.76
CA ASN A 148 -7.94 3.98 1.85
C ASN A 148 -7.08 4.61 0.75
N PRO A 149 -7.62 5.56 -0.03
CA PRO A 149 -6.82 6.25 -1.03
C PRO A 149 -5.73 7.06 -0.34
N TYR A 150 -4.58 7.13 -1.01
CA TYR A 150 -3.58 8.14 -0.68
C TYR A 150 -4.08 9.50 -1.20
N CYS A 151 -4.20 10.50 -0.34
CA CYS A 151 -4.59 11.84 -0.73
C CYS A 151 -3.34 12.73 -0.87
N ASN A 152 -3.21 13.41 -2.01
CA ASN A 152 -2.16 14.39 -2.25
C ASN A 152 -2.74 15.75 -2.61
N ASP A 153 -2.61 16.73 -1.71
CA ASP A 153 -3.23 18.05 -1.87
C ASP A 153 -2.61 18.91 -2.99
N PHE A 154 -1.46 18.51 -3.56
CA PHE A 154 -0.69 19.35 -4.48
C PHE A 154 -0.62 18.82 -5.91
N ILE A 155 -0.68 17.50 -6.09
CA ILE A 155 -0.59 16.86 -7.40
C ILE A 155 -1.75 15.90 -7.59
N ASN A 156 -2.30 15.87 -8.79
CA ASN A 156 -3.35 14.91 -9.16
C ASN A 156 -2.77 13.57 -9.63
N VAL A 157 -3.64 12.61 -9.93
CA VAL A 157 -3.27 11.25 -10.37
C VAL A 157 -2.36 11.25 -11.60
N GLU A 158 -2.70 12.01 -12.64
CA GLU A 158 -1.92 12.13 -13.87
C GLU A 158 -0.53 12.73 -13.59
N GLN A 159 -0.48 13.86 -12.88
CA GLN A 159 0.75 14.54 -12.51
C GLN A 159 1.68 13.68 -11.64
N TYR A 160 1.10 12.90 -10.72
CA TYR A 160 1.87 11.97 -9.90
C TYR A 160 2.51 10.89 -10.78
N TYR A 161 1.74 10.25 -11.67
CA TYR A 161 2.26 9.21 -12.56
C TYR A 161 3.40 9.73 -13.41
N LYS A 162 3.18 10.87 -14.08
CA LYS A 162 4.15 11.47 -15.01
C LYS A 162 5.26 12.24 -14.29
N GLY A 163 5.24 12.24 -12.96
CA GLY A 163 6.15 13.02 -12.12
C GLY A 163 7.42 12.26 -11.72
N LYS A 164 8.42 13.03 -11.26
CA LYS A 164 9.72 12.51 -10.80
C LYS A 164 9.66 11.53 -9.63
N GLU A 165 8.56 11.52 -8.88
CA GLU A 165 8.40 10.54 -7.78
C GLU A 165 8.11 9.16 -8.35
N ALA A 166 7.13 9.05 -9.24
CA ALA A 166 6.80 7.79 -9.90
C ALA A 166 7.90 7.29 -10.84
N GLU A 167 8.66 8.20 -11.48
CA GLU A 167 9.83 7.84 -12.29
C GLU A 167 10.86 7.01 -11.51
N LYS A 168 11.08 7.33 -10.22
CA LYS A 168 11.99 6.57 -9.33
C LYS A 168 11.51 5.15 -9.07
N ASP A 169 10.19 4.96 -9.12
CA ASP A 169 9.55 3.66 -8.98
C ASP A 169 9.43 2.93 -10.34
N GLY A 170 10.04 3.48 -11.40
CA GLY A 170 10.14 2.89 -12.74
C GLY A 170 8.96 3.20 -13.66
N HIS A 171 8.17 4.21 -13.35
CA HIS A 171 7.07 4.65 -14.21
C HIS A 171 7.62 5.45 -15.40
N ILE A 172 7.00 5.28 -16.57
CA ILE A 172 7.33 6.00 -17.80
C ILE A 172 6.10 6.79 -18.23
N ALA A 173 6.25 8.10 -18.45
CA ALA A 173 5.14 9.01 -18.66
C ALA A 173 4.36 8.68 -19.94
N GLU A 174 5.06 8.23 -20.98
CA GLU A 174 4.52 7.83 -22.28
C GLU A 174 3.59 6.62 -22.17
N ASP A 175 3.81 5.74 -21.19
CA ASP A 175 2.89 4.62 -20.94
C ASP A 175 1.50 5.14 -20.53
N TYR A 176 1.47 6.22 -19.74
CA TYR A 176 0.21 6.86 -19.33
C TYR A 176 -0.50 7.52 -20.51
N ASP A 177 0.25 8.17 -21.40
CA ASP A 177 -0.31 8.78 -22.61
C ASP A 177 -0.89 7.70 -23.54
N ALA A 178 -0.21 6.55 -23.68
CA ALA A 178 -0.73 5.40 -24.43
C ALA A 178 -2.00 4.82 -23.79
N LEU A 179 -2.06 4.71 -22.46
CA LEU A 179 -3.27 4.28 -21.76
C LEU A 179 -4.43 5.24 -22.04
N ARG A 180 -4.19 6.55 -21.93
CA ARG A 180 -5.21 7.57 -22.13
C ARG A 180 -5.83 7.46 -23.52
N CYS A 181 -5.01 7.33 -24.57
CA CYS A 181 -5.50 7.12 -25.94
C CYS A 181 -6.39 5.88 -26.04
N LEU A 182 -5.98 4.76 -25.43
CA LEU A 182 -6.78 3.52 -25.45
C LEU A 182 -8.10 3.62 -24.68
N VAL A 183 -8.13 4.38 -23.59
CA VAL A 183 -9.37 4.63 -22.84
C VAL A 183 -10.33 5.51 -23.64
N GLU A 184 -9.80 6.53 -24.33
CA GLU A 184 -10.56 7.39 -25.24
C GLU A 184 -11.14 6.58 -26.42
N ASP A 185 -10.31 5.72 -27.05
CA ASP A 185 -10.72 4.84 -28.16
C ASP A 185 -11.75 3.79 -27.74
N ASN A 186 -11.68 3.29 -26.51
CA ASN A 186 -12.65 2.34 -25.97
C ASN A 186 -14.04 2.99 -25.77
N GLY A 187 -14.10 4.33 -25.74
CA GLY A 187 -15.31 5.12 -25.72
C GLY A 187 -16.19 4.94 -24.48
N GLY A 188 -17.42 5.46 -24.59
CA GLY A 188 -18.45 5.32 -23.57
C GLY A 188 -18.21 6.16 -22.31
N ILE A 189 -19.07 5.93 -21.30
CA ILE A 189 -19.09 6.75 -20.08
C ILE A 189 -17.84 6.56 -19.21
N PHE A 190 -17.11 5.44 -19.37
CA PHE A 190 -15.91 5.17 -18.59
C PHE A 190 -14.79 6.18 -18.89
N ASN A 191 -14.66 6.65 -20.13
CA ASN A 191 -13.66 7.67 -20.49
C ASN A 191 -13.84 8.95 -19.65
N LEU A 192 -15.08 9.41 -19.48
CA LEU A 192 -15.39 10.58 -18.64
C LEU A 192 -14.96 10.36 -17.18
N PHE A 193 -15.21 9.17 -16.63
CA PHE A 193 -14.80 8.85 -15.26
C PHE A 193 -13.29 8.71 -15.12
N PHE A 194 -12.61 8.15 -16.12
CA PHE A 194 -11.16 8.07 -16.16
C PHE A 194 -10.56 9.48 -16.17
N ASP A 195 -11.00 10.37 -17.04
CA ASP A 195 -10.53 11.77 -17.11
C ASP A 195 -10.75 12.53 -15.79
N ASN A 196 -11.92 12.36 -15.16
CA ASN A 196 -12.22 12.98 -13.87
C ASN A 196 -11.34 12.39 -12.75
N TYR A 197 -11.12 11.08 -12.77
CA TYR A 197 -10.22 10.42 -11.82
C TYR A 197 -8.77 10.88 -11.99
N SER A 198 -8.30 11.04 -13.23
CA SER A 198 -6.95 11.52 -13.55
C SER A 198 -6.66 12.91 -12.99
N LYS A 199 -7.70 13.75 -12.89
CA LYS A 199 -7.65 15.10 -12.28
C LYS A 199 -7.89 15.10 -10.76
N SER A 200 -8.24 13.96 -10.16
CA SER A 200 -8.45 13.81 -8.72
C SER A 200 -7.12 13.82 -7.95
N HIS A 201 -7.19 14.21 -6.68
CA HIS A 201 -6.10 14.17 -5.71
C HIS A 201 -6.12 12.89 -4.85
N LYS A 202 -6.98 11.92 -5.17
CA LYS A 202 -7.12 10.64 -4.47
C LYS A 202 -6.55 9.51 -5.32
N HIS A 203 -5.52 8.85 -4.81
CA HIS A 203 -4.81 7.77 -5.50
C HIS A 203 -5.20 6.43 -4.87
N TYR A 204 -5.77 5.53 -5.66
CA TYR A 204 -6.05 4.16 -5.26
C TYR A 204 -4.91 3.29 -5.75
N ALA A 205 -4.18 2.67 -4.83
CA ALA A 205 -2.93 1.98 -5.15
C ALA A 205 -3.01 0.48 -4.85
N ALA A 206 -2.05 -0.26 -5.42
CA ALA A 206 -1.79 -1.67 -5.17
C ALA A 206 -2.88 -2.66 -5.62
N ASN A 207 -3.85 -2.29 -6.46
CA ASN A 207 -4.82 -3.24 -7.02
C ASN A 207 -5.54 -4.13 -5.97
N MET A 208 -5.76 -3.60 -4.75
CA MET A 208 -6.36 -4.34 -3.64
C MET A 208 -7.87 -4.08 -3.55
N PHE A 209 -8.65 -5.15 -3.56
CA PHE A 209 -10.11 -5.08 -3.40
C PHE A 209 -10.69 -6.38 -2.83
N ILE A 210 -11.93 -6.31 -2.36
CA ILE A 210 -12.86 -7.42 -2.16
C ILE A 210 -14.19 -6.95 -2.75
N MET A 211 -14.66 -7.59 -3.82
CA MET A 211 -15.81 -7.14 -4.62
C MET A 211 -16.85 -8.24 -4.75
N LYS A 212 -18.12 -7.87 -4.84
CA LYS A 212 -19.15 -8.78 -5.34
C LYS A 212 -18.79 -9.34 -6.71
N LYS A 213 -19.17 -10.58 -6.98
CA LYS A 213 -18.91 -11.31 -8.24
C LYS A 213 -19.17 -10.43 -9.48
N ASP A 214 -20.36 -9.86 -9.62
CA ASP A 214 -20.73 -9.14 -10.85
C ASP A 214 -19.87 -7.88 -11.06
N LEU A 215 -19.51 -7.18 -9.97
CA LEU A 215 -18.60 -6.03 -10.02
C LEU A 215 -17.19 -6.46 -10.42
N PHE A 216 -16.70 -7.57 -9.88
CA PHE A 216 -15.40 -8.13 -10.26
C PHE A 216 -15.35 -8.56 -11.74
N PHE A 217 -16.41 -9.19 -12.25
CA PHE A 217 -16.47 -9.61 -13.66
C PHE A 217 -16.51 -8.41 -14.61
N ASN A 218 -17.28 -7.37 -14.26
CA ASN A 218 -17.30 -6.12 -15.01
C ASN A 218 -15.95 -5.40 -14.97
N TYR A 219 -15.31 -5.36 -13.81
CA TYR A 219 -13.96 -4.84 -13.62
C TYR A 219 -12.94 -5.56 -14.50
N CYS A 220 -12.89 -6.90 -14.45
CA CYS A 220 -11.93 -7.67 -15.23
C CYS A 220 -12.17 -7.53 -16.73
N SER A 221 -13.43 -7.55 -17.19
CA SER A 221 -13.78 -7.34 -18.59
C SER A 221 -13.24 -6.00 -19.11
N LEU A 222 -13.47 -4.91 -18.36
CA LEU A 222 -12.98 -3.59 -18.68
C LEU A 222 -11.44 -3.52 -18.65
N LEU A 223 -10.84 -3.97 -17.54
CA LEU A 223 -9.40 -3.91 -17.32
C LEU A 223 -8.64 -4.65 -18.42
N PHE A 224 -8.94 -5.95 -18.59
CA PHE A 224 -8.20 -6.82 -19.50
C PHE A 224 -8.41 -6.46 -20.98
N ASN A 225 -9.58 -5.95 -21.36
CA ASN A 225 -9.80 -5.41 -22.71
C ASN A 225 -8.84 -4.25 -23.04
N ILE A 226 -8.51 -3.41 -22.06
CA ILE A 226 -7.61 -2.26 -22.25
C ILE A 226 -6.14 -2.67 -22.11
N ILE A 227 -5.77 -3.36 -21.02
CA ILE A 227 -4.34 -3.60 -20.73
C ILE A 227 -3.67 -4.55 -21.73
N PHE A 228 -4.40 -5.47 -22.37
CA PHE A 228 -3.82 -6.30 -23.42
C PHE A 228 -3.46 -5.48 -24.67
N LYS A 229 -4.30 -4.52 -25.04
CA LYS A 229 -3.98 -3.58 -26.13
C LYS A 229 -2.80 -2.69 -25.75
N LEU A 230 -2.78 -2.22 -24.49
CA LEU A 230 -1.68 -1.39 -23.98
C LEU A 230 -0.35 -2.15 -24.00
N HIS A 231 -0.34 -3.41 -23.58
CA HIS A 231 0.87 -4.24 -23.62
C HIS A 231 1.47 -4.34 -25.02
N ASN A 232 0.63 -4.45 -26.06
CA ASN A 232 1.08 -4.51 -27.44
C ASN A 232 1.58 -3.15 -27.98
N ASN A 233 1.19 -2.03 -27.36
CA ASN A 233 1.54 -0.68 -27.79
C ASN A 233 2.73 -0.09 -27.01
N ILE A 234 3.16 -0.73 -25.92
CA ILE A 234 4.31 -0.29 -25.14
C ILE A 234 5.60 -0.83 -25.76
N ASP A 235 6.54 0.07 -26.03
CA ASP A 235 7.92 -0.31 -26.37
C ASP A 235 8.71 -0.60 -25.09
N TYR A 236 9.10 -1.87 -24.93
CA TYR A 236 9.91 -2.34 -23.81
C TYR A 236 11.42 -2.29 -24.06
N TYR A 237 11.86 -1.94 -25.27
CA TYR A 237 13.27 -1.92 -25.63
C TYR A 237 14.06 -0.99 -24.70
N GLY A 238 15.17 -1.51 -24.16
CA GLY A 238 16.07 -0.76 -23.27
C GLY A 238 15.53 -0.50 -21.85
N ARG A 239 14.33 -0.99 -21.49
CA ARG A 239 13.79 -0.84 -20.13
C ARG A 239 14.51 -1.72 -19.12
N ASN A 240 14.70 -1.20 -17.91
CA ASN A 240 15.23 -1.98 -16.78
C ASN A 240 14.15 -2.87 -16.13
N LEU A 241 14.56 -3.73 -15.19
CA LEU A 241 13.68 -4.70 -14.50
C LEU A 241 12.49 -4.07 -13.76
N GLN A 242 12.59 -2.79 -13.35
CA GLN A 242 11.47 -2.08 -12.76
C GLN A 242 10.54 -1.53 -13.86
N GLN A 243 11.10 -0.91 -14.90
CA GLN A 243 10.35 -0.27 -16.00
C GLN A 243 9.59 -1.27 -16.88
N ILE A 244 10.03 -2.53 -16.98
CA ILE A 244 9.27 -3.57 -17.71
C ILE A 244 7.93 -3.89 -17.03
N ARG A 245 7.76 -3.56 -15.75
CA ARG A 245 6.53 -3.80 -14.96
C ARG A 245 5.43 -2.77 -15.22
N SER A 246 5.51 -2.07 -16.35
CA SER A 246 4.66 -0.94 -16.70
C SER A 246 3.17 -1.26 -16.64
N ILE A 247 2.77 -2.44 -17.12
CA ILE A 247 1.36 -2.88 -17.11
C ILE A 247 0.84 -3.03 -15.68
N GLY A 248 1.62 -3.62 -14.78
CA GLY A 248 1.30 -3.69 -13.36
C GLY A 248 1.08 -2.29 -12.77
N PHE A 249 2.02 -1.36 -12.97
CA PHE A 249 1.89 -0.01 -12.42
C PHE A 249 0.70 0.76 -12.99
N ILE A 250 0.53 0.73 -14.31
CA ILE A 250 -0.50 1.52 -14.98
C ILE A 250 -1.91 0.99 -14.75
N SER A 251 -2.06 -0.31 -14.51
CA SER A 251 -3.34 -0.90 -14.16
C SER A 251 -3.95 -0.30 -12.89
N GLU A 252 -3.14 0.15 -11.93
CA GLU A 252 -3.63 0.81 -10.71
C GLU A 252 -4.47 2.06 -11.04
N ARG A 253 -4.18 2.73 -12.18
CA ARG A 253 -4.96 3.89 -12.64
C ARG A 253 -6.32 3.49 -13.19
N LEU A 254 -6.40 2.35 -13.88
CA LEU A 254 -7.68 1.78 -14.32
C LEU A 254 -8.52 1.28 -13.13
N THR A 255 -7.88 0.62 -12.15
CA THR A 255 -8.53 0.20 -10.91
C THR A 255 -9.08 1.40 -10.15
N GLY A 256 -8.28 2.46 -10.00
CA GLY A 256 -8.71 3.70 -9.37
C GLY A 256 -9.86 4.38 -10.08
N ALA A 257 -9.83 4.46 -11.42
CA ALA A 257 -10.91 5.02 -12.23
C ALA A 257 -12.20 4.19 -12.11
N TYR A 258 -12.10 2.86 -12.05
CA TYR A 258 -13.25 1.97 -11.86
C TYR A 258 -13.90 2.18 -10.49
N LEU A 259 -13.12 2.24 -9.42
CA LEU A 259 -13.62 2.55 -8.07
C LEU A 259 -14.24 3.95 -8.02
N PHE A 260 -13.60 4.94 -8.66
CA PHE A 260 -14.11 6.30 -8.76
C PHE A 260 -15.48 6.34 -9.45
N MET A 261 -15.63 5.67 -10.59
CA MET A 261 -16.91 5.54 -11.30
C MET A 261 -18.00 4.92 -10.40
N LEU A 262 -17.70 3.83 -9.71
CA LEU A 262 -18.66 3.16 -8.84
C LEU A 262 -19.09 4.04 -7.66
N LEU A 263 -18.18 4.84 -7.09
CA LEU A 263 -18.51 5.82 -6.06
C LEU A 263 -19.48 6.89 -6.57
N GLN A 264 -19.24 7.44 -7.78
CA GLN A 264 -20.13 8.43 -8.37
C GLN A 264 -21.52 7.84 -8.68
N ASN A 265 -21.59 6.54 -8.94
CA ASN A 265 -22.82 5.80 -9.18
C ASN A 265 -23.46 5.19 -7.91
N ASN A 266 -23.13 5.71 -6.73
CA ASN A 266 -23.71 5.32 -5.43
C ASN A 266 -23.54 3.84 -5.06
N THR A 267 -22.52 3.15 -5.58
CA THR A 267 -22.16 1.80 -5.12
C THR A 267 -21.66 1.87 -3.67
N LYS A 268 -22.03 0.91 -2.82
CA LYS A 268 -21.60 0.92 -1.42
C LYS A 268 -20.16 0.40 -1.31
N ILE A 269 -19.22 1.33 -1.26
CA ILE A 269 -17.79 1.01 -1.09
C ILE A 269 -17.33 1.45 0.29
N VAL A 270 -16.65 0.56 1.01
CA VAL A 270 -15.91 0.91 2.22
C VAL A 270 -14.42 0.92 1.94
N PHE A 271 -13.76 1.97 2.42
CA PHE A 271 -12.31 2.08 2.39
C PHE A 271 -11.73 1.80 3.77
N VAL A 272 -10.80 0.86 3.83
CA VAL A 272 -10.16 0.41 5.07
C VAL A 272 -8.65 0.66 5.01
N PRO A 273 -7.97 0.81 6.16
CA PRO A 273 -6.52 0.92 6.18
C PRO A 273 -5.84 -0.30 5.57
N ARG A 274 -4.64 -0.07 5.02
CA ARG A 274 -3.77 -1.13 4.53
C ARG A 274 -2.61 -1.37 5.49
N TYR A 275 -2.34 -2.62 5.82
CA TYR A 275 -1.14 -2.98 6.55
C TYR A 275 -0.03 -3.33 5.56
N ASP A 276 1.16 -2.73 5.68
CA ASP A 276 2.34 -3.05 4.87
C ASP A 276 3.35 -3.82 5.74
N VAL A 277 3.47 -5.13 5.51
CA VAL A 277 4.49 -5.97 6.16
C VAL A 277 5.85 -5.55 5.62
N VAL A 278 6.74 -5.23 6.54
CA VAL A 278 8.11 -4.88 6.23
C VAL A 278 9.04 -6.00 6.71
N ASP A 279 9.93 -6.47 5.84
CA ASP A 279 10.92 -7.49 6.20
C ASP A 279 11.70 -7.05 7.45
N ASN A 280 12.21 -7.97 8.27
CA ASN A 280 13.04 -7.60 9.43
C ASN A 280 14.30 -6.76 9.06
N ASN A 281 14.67 -6.73 7.77
CA ASN A 281 15.74 -5.88 7.21
C ASN A 281 15.26 -4.48 6.80
N PHE A 282 13.97 -4.20 6.85
CA PHE A 282 13.47 -2.84 6.89
C PHE A 282 14.01 -2.26 8.18
N ARG A 283 14.96 -1.31 8.07
CA ARG A 283 15.65 -0.67 9.19
C ARG A 283 14.70 -0.65 10.40
N GLN A 284 14.88 -1.59 11.34
CA GLN A 284 14.37 -1.38 12.68
C GLN A 284 14.79 0.04 13.00
N PHE A 285 13.87 0.88 13.47
CA PHE A 285 14.26 2.21 13.92
C PHE A 285 15.32 1.99 14.98
N GLY A 286 16.60 2.10 14.59
CA GLY A 286 17.71 2.02 15.52
C GLY A 286 17.52 3.08 16.58
N ALA A 287 18.16 2.93 17.73
CA ALA A 287 18.18 3.93 18.77
C ALA A 287 18.49 5.33 18.20
N ILE A 288 19.31 5.45 17.15
CA ILE A 288 19.56 6.71 16.43
C ILE A 288 18.25 7.26 15.86
N ASN A 289 17.54 6.48 15.05
CA ASN A 289 16.30 6.94 14.41
C ASN A 289 15.22 7.25 15.44
N ILE A 290 15.15 6.49 16.54
CA ILE A 290 14.25 6.76 17.68
C ILE A 290 14.58 8.13 18.28
N VAL A 291 15.85 8.40 18.60
CA VAL A 291 16.30 9.68 19.17
C VAL A 291 16.07 10.84 18.19
N GLN A 292 16.31 10.64 16.89
CA GLN A 292 16.08 11.66 15.87
C GLN A 292 14.59 11.90 15.59
N SER A 293 13.72 10.91 15.83
CA SER A 293 12.27 11.07 15.72
C SER A 293 11.66 11.88 16.86
N SER A 294 12.40 12.06 17.97
CA SER A 294 11.96 12.82 19.14
C SER A 294 11.66 14.28 18.80
N LEU A 295 10.70 14.87 19.51
CA LEU A 295 10.36 16.27 19.34
C LEU A 295 11.56 17.19 19.66
N CYS A 296 12.38 16.81 20.66
CA CYS A 296 13.60 17.51 21.02
C CYS A 296 14.54 17.65 19.82
N TYR A 297 14.85 16.54 19.14
CA TYR A 297 15.75 16.57 18.00
C TYR A 297 15.15 17.33 16.81
N LYS A 298 13.86 17.12 16.50
CA LYS A 298 13.17 17.81 15.39
C LYS A 298 13.14 19.32 15.56
N ILE A 299 12.80 19.82 16.76
CA ILE A 299 12.81 21.24 17.09
C ILE A 299 14.25 21.78 17.04
N GLY A 300 15.18 21.08 17.69
CA GLY A 300 16.59 21.47 17.70
C GLY A 300 17.16 21.61 16.30
N LYS A 301 16.94 20.63 15.43
CA LYS A 301 17.47 20.60 14.05
C LYS A 301 16.94 21.76 13.22
N VAL A 302 15.63 22.03 13.30
CA VAL A 302 15.02 23.13 12.56
C VAL A 302 15.51 24.48 13.06
N LEU A 303 15.60 24.69 14.37
CA LEU A 303 16.08 25.95 14.91
C LEU A 303 17.58 26.18 14.64
N PHE A 304 18.39 25.13 14.66
CA PHE A 304 19.81 25.20 14.32
C PHE A 304 20.01 25.58 12.85
N ASN A 305 19.20 25.01 11.94
CA ASN A 305 19.24 25.32 10.51
C ASN A 305 18.65 26.70 10.16
N LEU A 306 17.80 27.26 11.02
CA LEU A 306 17.14 28.55 10.82
C LEU A 306 17.77 29.69 11.64
N ARG A 307 18.98 29.48 12.20
CA ARG A 307 19.72 30.45 13.04
C ARG A 307 19.74 31.89 12.52
N SER A 308 19.75 32.07 11.20
CA SER A 308 19.85 33.38 10.52
C SER A 308 18.56 33.82 9.80
N LYS A 309 17.43 33.10 9.95
CA LYS A 309 16.20 33.37 9.17
C LYS A 309 15.12 34.13 9.95
N ASN A 310 14.15 34.68 9.20
CA ASN A 310 13.03 35.47 9.69
C ASN A 310 12.20 34.70 10.75
N ILE A 311 11.80 35.39 11.83
CA ILE A 311 11.05 34.82 12.96
C ILE A 311 9.71 34.22 12.54
N PHE A 312 9.06 34.78 11.51
CA PHE A 312 7.80 34.23 10.97
C PHE A 312 8.00 32.84 10.37
N LEU A 313 9.13 32.60 9.68
CA LEU A 313 9.46 31.29 9.11
C LEU A 313 9.76 30.26 10.21
N ILE A 314 10.38 30.70 11.31
CA ILE A 314 10.65 29.86 12.48
C ILE A 314 9.33 29.45 13.14
N SER A 315 8.43 30.40 13.40
CA SER A 315 7.13 30.13 14.03
C SER A 315 6.27 29.18 13.20
N PHE A 316 6.18 29.40 11.88
CA PHE A 316 5.44 28.51 10.98
C PHE A 316 6.05 27.10 10.93
N SER A 317 7.38 27.00 10.84
CA SER A 317 8.07 25.70 10.82
C SER A 317 7.88 24.93 12.13
N LEU A 318 7.95 25.59 13.28
CA LEU A 318 7.70 24.98 14.59
C LEU A 318 6.26 24.49 14.73
N LEU A 319 5.27 25.28 14.32
CA LEU A 319 3.86 24.89 14.34
C LEU A 319 3.61 23.64 13.48
N ASN A 320 4.19 23.60 12.28
CA ASN A 320 4.08 22.45 11.38
C ASN A 320 4.71 21.17 11.99
N ILE A 321 5.89 21.29 12.61
CA ILE A 321 6.55 20.17 13.31
C ILE A 321 5.70 19.68 14.47
N LEU A 322 5.16 20.58 15.28
CA LEU A 322 4.32 20.23 16.43
C LEU A 322 3.04 19.50 15.97
N PHE A 323 2.40 19.98 14.90
CA PHE A 323 1.22 19.34 14.34
C PHE A 323 1.54 17.93 13.80
N LYS A 324 2.59 17.80 12.98
CA LYS A 324 3.05 16.50 12.46
C LYS A 324 3.45 15.54 13.57
N HIS A 325 4.17 16.03 14.58
CA HIS A 325 4.61 15.21 15.72
C HIS A 325 3.42 14.78 16.60
N LYS A 326 2.43 15.64 16.83
CA LYS A 326 1.21 15.29 17.58
C LYS A 326 0.39 14.23 16.87
N LYS A 327 0.28 14.31 15.54
CA LYS A 327 -0.35 13.26 14.72
C LYS A 327 0.40 11.93 14.85
N GLN A 328 1.73 11.96 14.71
CA GLN A 328 2.61 10.78 14.87
C GLN A 328 2.54 10.17 16.29
N TYR A 329 2.49 11.00 17.33
CA TYR A 329 2.40 10.52 18.71
C TYR A 329 1.05 9.86 19.01
N ARG A 330 -0.05 10.41 18.48
CA ARG A 330 -1.37 9.78 18.58
C ARG A 330 -1.41 8.40 17.93
N ILE A 331 -0.77 8.25 16.76
CA ILE A 331 -0.56 6.95 16.10
C ILE A 331 0.15 5.97 17.04
N ILE A 332 1.31 6.38 17.58
CA ILE A 332 2.13 5.51 18.46
C ILE A 332 1.36 5.11 19.72
N MET A 333 0.62 6.04 20.33
CA MET A 333 -0.18 5.76 21.53
C MET A 333 -1.35 4.81 21.23
N TYR A 334 -2.00 4.97 20.08
CA TYR A 334 -3.06 4.05 19.64
C TYR A 334 -2.52 2.64 19.39
N ILE A 335 -1.38 2.51 18.71
CA ILE A 335 -0.68 1.22 18.53
C ILE A 335 -0.32 0.59 19.88
N LYS A 336 0.12 1.39 20.87
CA LYS A 336 0.36 0.88 22.24
C LYS A 336 -0.90 0.39 22.94
N THR A 337 -2.06 1.01 22.69
CA THR A 337 -3.33 0.60 23.31
C THR A 337 -3.91 -0.67 22.70
N LEU A 338 -3.54 -1.02 21.47
CA LEU A 338 -4.00 -2.22 20.78
C LEU A 338 -3.47 -3.54 21.36
N LYS A 339 -2.63 -3.51 22.43
CA LYS A 339 -2.00 -4.69 23.08
C LYS A 339 -1.31 -5.68 22.13
N THR A 340 -1.17 -5.33 20.86
CA THR A 340 -0.31 -5.99 19.89
C THR A 340 1.10 -6.04 20.48
N LYS A 341 1.80 -7.18 20.36
CA LYS A 341 3.17 -7.45 20.85
C LYS A 341 4.26 -6.50 20.27
N PHE A 342 3.93 -5.28 19.86
CA PHE A 342 4.86 -4.16 19.72
C PHE A 342 5.39 -3.75 21.09
N VAL A 343 6.14 -4.64 21.71
CA VAL A 343 7.05 -4.27 22.78
C VAL A 343 8.09 -3.38 22.11
N PHE A 344 7.91 -2.06 22.21
CA PHE A 344 8.98 -1.12 21.98
C PHE A 344 10.17 -1.61 22.81
N ARG A 345 11.19 -2.16 22.15
CA ARG A 345 12.42 -2.57 22.83
C ARG A 345 12.94 -1.34 23.58
N SER A 346 13.43 -1.53 24.81
CA SER A 346 14.14 -0.47 25.52
C SER A 346 15.24 0.08 24.60
N LEU A 347 15.47 1.40 24.60
CA LEU A 347 16.52 2.05 23.80
C LEU A 347 17.89 1.36 23.97
N LYS A 348 18.15 0.78 25.14
CA LYS A 348 19.38 0.05 25.47
C LYS A 348 19.55 -1.28 24.73
N ASN A 349 18.49 -1.78 24.12
CA ASN A 349 18.45 -3.09 23.47
C ASN A 349 18.61 -3.00 21.94
N TYR A 350 19.11 -1.86 21.43
CA TYR A 350 19.45 -1.65 20.02
C TYR A 350 20.97 -1.56 19.85
N ASP A 351 21.47 -2.13 18.74
CA ASP A 351 22.90 -2.21 18.45
C ASP A 351 23.58 -0.83 18.34
N ASP A 352 22.82 0.19 17.89
CA ASP A 352 23.27 1.58 17.73
C ASP A 352 23.01 2.46 18.97
N TYR A 353 22.72 1.88 20.13
CA TYR A 353 22.42 2.62 21.36
C TYR A 353 23.49 3.64 21.75
N GLN A 354 24.77 3.29 21.65
CA GLN A 354 25.86 4.19 22.02
C GLN A 354 25.92 5.43 21.10
N GLU A 355 25.61 5.27 19.83
CA GLU A 355 25.56 6.37 18.87
C GLU A 355 24.32 7.24 19.08
N ALA A 356 23.20 6.63 19.43
CA ALA A 356 21.99 7.33 19.84
C ALA A 356 22.21 8.21 21.08
N ILE A 357 23.01 7.74 22.05
CA ILE A 357 23.39 8.54 23.23
C ILE A 357 24.25 9.74 22.82
N LYS A 358 25.17 9.59 21.86
CA LYS A 358 25.93 10.73 21.30
C LYS A 358 24.99 11.78 20.70
N ILE A 359 23.98 11.35 19.94
CA ILE A 359 22.97 12.28 19.38
C ILE A 359 22.14 12.92 20.49
N LYS A 360 21.75 12.18 21.53
CA LYS A 360 21.02 12.70 22.68
C LYS A 360 21.83 13.75 23.44
N ASN A 361 23.15 13.62 23.45
CA ASN A 361 24.07 14.57 24.08
C ASN A 361 24.51 15.72 23.16
N SER A 362 24.14 15.69 21.87
CA SER A 362 24.47 16.75 20.91
C SER A 362 23.81 18.10 21.24
N ASP A 363 24.45 19.19 20.81
CA ASP A 363 23.92 20.54 20.95
C ASP A 363 22.54 20.70 20.32
N ILE A 364 22.30 20.05 19.17
CA ILE A 364 21.00 20.04 18.49
C ILE A 364 19.92 19.48 19.41
N TYR A 365 20.14 18.29 19.98
CA TYR A 365 19.15 17.65 20.85
C TYR A 365 18.95 18.44 22.15
N GLN A 366 20.05 18.85 22.80
CA GLN A 366 20.01 19.59 24.06
C GLN A 366 19.37 20.96 23.89
N PHE A 367 19.59 21.63 22.77
CA PHE A 367 18.95 22.90 22.45
C PHE A 367 17.44 22.73 22.29
N GLY A 368 16.98 21.79 21.46
CA GLY A 368 15.54 21.52 21.34
C GLY A 368 14.90 21.09 22.65
N LYS A 369 15.61 20.33 23.50
CA LYS A 369 15.17 19.98 24.86
C LYS A 369 15.02 21.23 25.76
N LYS A 370 15.96 22.18 25.70
CA LYS A 370 15.87 23.44 26.45
C LYS A 370 14.67 24.28 25.99
N ILE A 371 14.44 24.39 24.68
CA ILE A 371 13.30 25.11 24.11
C ILE A 371 11.97 24.48 24.53
N LEU A 372 11.87 23.14 24.52
CA LEU A 372 10.67 22.45 25.00
C LEU A 372 10.41 22.65 26.49
N LYS A 373 11.47 22.72 27.31
CA LYS A 373 11.36 22.98 28.75
C LYS A 373 11.02 24.45 29.05
N ASN A 374 11.56 25.38 28.27
CA ASN A 374 11.32 26.80 28.39
C ASN A 374 11.31 27.45 27.00
N PRO A 375 10.13 27.66 26.39
CA PRO A 375 10.01 28.26 25.06
C PRO A 375 10.61 29.67 24.96
N PHE A 376 10.66 30.42 26.07
CA PHE A 376 11.25 31.75 26.12
C PHE A 376 12.78 31.75 25.93
N TYR A 377 13.44 30.58 26.07
CA TYR A 377 14.87 30.42 25.80
C TYR A 377 15.23 30.75 24.34
N LEU A 378 14.26 30.64 23.41
CA LEU A 378 14.45 31.03 22.01
C LEU A 378 14.82 32.51 21.86
N PHE A 379 14.24 33.38 22.70
CA PHE A 379 14.50 34.82 22.67
C PHE A 379 15.90 35.12 23.20
N TYR A 380 16.33 34.46 24.28
CA TYR A 380 17.66 34.67 24.87
C TYR A 380 18.81 34.18 23.97
N TRP A 381 18.59 33.09 23.23
CA TRP A 381 19.62 32.49 22.38
C TRP A 381 19.90 33.26 21.07
N ARG A 382 19.01 34.14 20.61
CA ARG A 382 19.28 35.01 19.44
C ARG A 382 20.21 36.19 19.75
N PHE A 383 20.46 36.49 21.03
CA PHE A 383 21.30 37.60 21.48
C PHE A 383 22.70 37.16 21.94
N LYS A 384 23.08 35.91 21.66
CA LYS A 384 24.45 35.36 21.78
C LYS A 384 24.83 34.74 20.46
#